data_AF-A0A936X925-F1
#
_entry.id   AF-A0A936X925-F1
#
_cell.length_a   1.000
_cell.length_b   1.000
_cell.length_c   1.000
_cell.angle_alpha   90.00
_cell.angle_beta   90.00
_cell.angle_gamma   90.00
#
_symmetry.space_group_name_H-M   'P 1'
#
loop_
_entity.id
_entity.type
_entity.pdbx_description
1 polymer ?
#
loop_
_entity_poly.entity_id
_entity_poly.type
_entity_poly.pdbx_seq_one_letter_code
_entity_poly.pdbx_strand_id
1 'polypeptide(L)'
;MRSSYKPGTADLYDTTHAGYYQGSRWPLLIRYRYSFKNLLRYGMTAEKDAGEPFFRGKQKYGFDFYSFHFFSRHSGFIKTIALGDYTINMGQGLIQWQSMAFRKSGEVMAVKRQGPVLRPYSSSGESGFYRGAAVEAGNTKWKTVIFISSKLLSAHPVTDSNGHVTVSSVLLTGYHRNASEIAERNKLRLTSAGFSHRFTRKKLLFGVNALYYQYSLPLLKKDEWYNLYAFSGKRGYNASVDYSITKKNFHFFGEAAVDADKKTAILQGLLISADAKVDIAMLYRKMHPAYLGPSGNAFTENTFPGNETGFYIGATVRPVNGMRFDCYADLFCFPWLKYQHSSPSDGNEYLLQFVYTPSRKVEMYSRYRVETKQQDVSADTRGLSYLTYMKRKNWRTQLSYTFPSGWVCRSRVEYTSYQLAGKMKETGFMGFADIIYKPMMKPVAVTCRLGYYETDSYNSRVYAFENDLLYSFSIPARFGKGFHYYVLVNYDWNRSITTSLRWAETLIRSPKTGVASGDQASDKELKIQLICQF
;
A
#
# COMPACT_ATOMS: atom_id res chain seq x y z
N MET A 1 -1.37 1.48 -0.96
CA MET A 1 -0.90 0.83 0.28
C MET A 1 -1.27 -0.67 0.38
N ARG A 2 -1.59 -1.39 -0.72
CA ARG A 2 -2.07 -2.80 -0.65
C ARG A 2 -1.38 -3.79 -1.60
N SER A 3 -0.13 -3.55 -2.01
CA SER A 3 0.59 -4.58 -2.78
C SER A 3 1.28 -5.63 -1.88
N SER A 4 1.43 -5.36 -0.58
CA SER A 4 2.12 -6.26 0.37
C SER A 4 1.73 -6.07 1.84
N TYR A 5 0.85 -5.11 2.17
CA TYR A 5 0.43 -4.89 3.55
C TYR A 5 -0.83 -5.71 3.81
N LYS A 6 -0.66 -6.92 4.34
CA LYS A 6 -1.68 -7.56 5.17
C LYS A 6 -1.57 -6.89 6.56
N PRO A 7 -2.67 -6.41 7.17
CA PRO A 7 -2.62 -5.88 8.52
C PRO A 7 -1.87 -6.85 9.42
N GLY A 8 -0.91 -6.34 10.19
CA GLY A 8 -0.17 -7.14 11.16
C GLY A 8 -1.14 -7.85 12.12
N THR A 9 -0.69 -8.99 12.62
CA THR A 9 -1.35 -9.95 13.52
C THR A 9 -1.84 -9.40 14.87
N ALA A 10 -1.84 -8.08 15.07
CA ALA A 10 -2.16 -7.44 16.34
C ALA A 10 -3.63 -7.62 16.79
N ASP A 11 -4.54 -7.98 15.88
CA ASP A 11 -5.97 -8.22 16.20
C ASP A 11 -6.35 -9.71 16.30
N LEU A 12 -5.37 -10.64 16.35
CA LEU A 12 -5.65 -12.07 16.17
C LEU A 12 -5.19 -13.02 17.28
N TYR A 13 -4.74 -12.50 18.42
CA TYR A 13 -4.43 -13.33 19.59
C TYR A 13 -5.53 -13.23 20.65
N ASP A 14 -6.79 -13.38 20.25
CA ASP A 14 -7.79 -13.86 21.18
C ASP A 14 -7.58 -15.38 21.35
N THR A 15 -6.93 -15.75 22.44
CA THR A 15 -6.61 -17.13 22.82
C THR A 15 -7.84 -17.91 23.31
N THR A 16 -9.03 -17.31 23.35
CA THR A 16 -10.23 -17.92 23.94
C THR A 16 -11.06 -18.79 22.99
N HIS A 17 -10.78 -18.83 21.69
CA HIS A 17 -11.52 -19.66 20.73
C HIS A 17 -10.67 -20.77 20.10
N ALA A 18 -10.31 -21.77 20.91
CA ALA A 18 -9.94 -23.09 20.39
C ALA A 18 -11.14 -23.67 19.62
N GLY A 19 -11.19 -23.49 18.30
CA GLY A 19 -12.24 -24.02 17.43
C GLY A 19 -12.75 -23.10 16.32
N TYR A 20 -12.41 -21.80 16.32
CA TYR A 20 -12.89 -20.87 15.28
C TYR A 20 -12.14 -21.01 13.94
N TYR A 21 -10.84 -21.31 14.00
CA TYR A 21 -10.00 -21.52 12.82
C TYR A 21 -9.77 -23.01 12.55
N GLN A 22 -9.88 -23.40 11.28
CA GLN A 22 -9.78 -24.81 10.86
C GLN A 22 -8.34 -25.32 10.71
N GLY A 23 -7.34 -24.42 10.71
CA GLY A 23 -5.95 -24.76 10.46
C GLY A 23 -4.96 -24.25 11.51
N SER A 24 -3.69 -24.55 11.29
CA SER A 24 -2.62 -24.22 12.24
C SER A 24 -2.30 -22.72 12.23
N ARG A 25 -1.87 -22.22 13.39
CA ARG A 25 -1.42 -20.83 13.63
C ARG A 25 -0.10 -20.47 12.95
N TRP A 26 0.56 -21.41 12.27
CA TRP A 26 1.82 -21.20 11.56
C TRP A 26 1.56 -20.76 10.12
N PRO A 27 1.97 -19.54 9.71
CA PRO A 27 1.99 -19.16 8.30
C PRO A 27 3.17 -19.86 7.59
N LEU A 28 2.99 -20.21 6.32
CA LEU A 28 4.03 -20.84 5.49
C LEU A 28 4.13 -20.11 4.15
N LEU A 29 5.36 -19.82 3.71
CA LEU A 29 5.64 -19.19 2.42
C LEU A 29 6.76 -19.95 1.72
N ILE A 30 6.46 -20.48 0.53
CA ILE A 30 7.45 -21.07 -0.37
C ILE A 30 7.60 -20.17 -1.59
N ARG A 31 8.83 -19.86 -1.97
CA ARG A 31 9.13 -19.10 -3.18
C ARG A 31 10.29 -19.70 -3.95
N TYR A 32 10.04 -19.98 -5.22
CA TYR A 32 11.07 -20.36 -6.18
C TYR A 32 11.17 -19.28 -7.25
N ARG A 33 12.38 -18.85 -7.58
CA ARG A 33 12.64 -17.84 -8.61
C ARG A 33 13.86 -18.23 -9.42
N TYR A 34 13.70 -18.23 -10.73
CA TYR A 34 14.78 -18.33 -11.69
C TYR A 34 14.87 -17.04 -12.50
N SER A 35 16.10 -16.55 -12.70
CA SER A 35 16.36 -15.36 -13.51
C SER A 35 17.62 -15.57 -14.32
N PHE A 36 17.48 -15.73 -15.63
CA PHE A 36 18.60 -15.74 -16.55
C PHE A 36 18.77 -14.36 -17.19
N LYS A 37 19.76 -13.61 -16.67
CA LYS A 37 20.02 -12.21 -17.06
C LYS A 37 18.74 -11.39 -17.00
N ASN A 38 18.45 -10.64 -18.07
CA ASN A 38 17.19 -9.94 -18.27
C ASN A 38 16.31 -10.59 -19.34
N LEU A 39 16.69 -11.77 -19.83
CA LEU A 39 16.04 -12.47 -20.94
C LEU A 39 14.92 -13.38 -20.47
N LEU A 40 15.17 -14.22 -19.46
CA LEU A 40 14.18 -15.18 -18.98
C LEU A 40 14.00 -15.05 -17.46
N ARG A 41 12.75 -14.96 -17.01
CA ARG A 41 12.39 -14.98 -15.59
C ARG A 41 11.16 -15.83 -15.39
N TYR A 42 11.23 -16.78 -14.48
CA TYR A 42 10.03 -17.48 -14.03
C TYR A 42 10.10 -17.74 -12.53
N GLY A 43 8.95 -17.91 -11.92
CA GLY A 43 8.89 -18.16 -10.50
C GLY A 43 7.52 -18.63 -10.06
N MET A 44 7.53 -19.32 -8.92
CA MET A 44 6.35 -19.81 -8.26
C MET A 44 6.37 -19.33 -6.80
N THR A 45 5.21 -18.96 -6.28
CA THR A 45 5.02 -18.61 -4.87
C THR A 45 3.79 -19.35 -4.36
N ALA A 46 3.90 -19.98 -3.19
CA ALA A 46 2.81 -20.64 -2.51
C ALA A 46 2.73 -20.13 -1.06
N GLU A 47 1.55 -19.72 -0.61
CA GLU A 47 1.34 -19.14 0.71
C GLU A 47 0.15 -19.79 1.43
N LYS A 48 0.33 -20.01 2.74
CA LYS A 48 -0.70 -20.42 3.68
C LYS A 48 -0.68 -19.41 4.82
N ASP A 49 -1.79 -18.71 5.04
CA ASP A 49 -1.91 -17.79 6.16
C ASP A 49 -2.14 -18.53 7.49
N ALA A 50 -1.97 -17.81 8.60
CA ALA A 50 -2.23 -18.35 9.93
C ALA A 50 -3.73 -18.67 10.10
N GLY A 51 -4.04 -19.87 10.59
CA GLY A 51 -5.40 -20.37 10.79
C GLY A 51 -6.02 -21.07 9.57
N GLU A 52 -5.37 -21.04 8.40
CA GLU A 52 -5.89 -21.70 7.20
C GLU A 52 -5.64 -23.21 7.17
N PRO A 53 -6.58 -24.02 6.65
CA PRO A 53 -6.37 -25.45 6.43
C PRO A 53 -5.16 -25.72 5.53
N PHE A 54 -4.46 -26.83 5.77
CA PHE A 54 -3.34 -27.28 4.95
C PHE A 54 -3.52 -28.76 4.60
N PHE A 55 -3.53 -29.09 3.31
CA PHE A 55 -3.84 -30.44 2.79
C PHE A 55 -5.19 -31.01 3.26
N ARG A 56 -6.17 -30.16 3.59
CA ARG A 56 -7.50 -30.55 4.08
C ARG A 56 -8.58 -29.62 3.52
N GLY A 57 -9.85 -30.05 3.57
CA GLY A 57 -10.99 -29.22 3.18
C GLY A 57 -10.96 -28.78 1.72
N LYS A 58 -11.11 -27.47 1.46
CA LYS A 58 -11.01 -26.89 0.10
C LYS A 58 -9.56 -26.67 -0.35
N GLN A 59 -8.58 -26.76 0.55
CA GLN A 59 -7.14 -26.60 0.31
C GLN A 59 -6.46 -27.98 0.18
N LYS A 60 -7.07 -28.89 -0.59
CA LYS A 60 -6.58 -30.28 -0.75
C LYS A 60 -5.15 -30.36 -1.30
N TYR A 61 -4.75 -29.39 -2.12
CA TYR A 61 -3.44 -29.34 -2.76
C TYR A 61 -2.34 -28.71 -1.89
N GLY A 62 -2.65 -28.30 -0.65
CA GLY A 62 -1.69 -27.74 0.30
C GLY A 62 -2.02 -26.29 0.63
N PHE A 63 -1.48 -25.35 -0.14
CA PHE A 63 -1.52 -23.91 0.12
C PHE A 63 -2.84 -23.26 -0.31
N ASP A 64 -3.18 -22.12 0.29
CA ASP A 64 -4.37 -21.37 -0.12
C ASP A 64 -4.11 -20.56 -1.39
N PHE A 65 -2.95 -19.91 -1.45
CA PHE A 65 -2.55 -19.09 -2.58
C PHE A 65 -1.41 -19.74 -3.38
N TYR A 66 -1.56 -19.75 -4.70
CA TYR A 66 -0.51 -20.07 -5.66
C TYR A 66 -0.39 -18.97 -6.69
N SER A 67 0.85 -18.53 -6.93
CA SER A 67 1.20 -17.60 -8.00
C SER A 67 2.32 -18.17 -8.86
N PHE A 68 2.16 -18.10 -10.18
CA PHE A 68 3.17 -18.50 -11.16
C PHE A 68 3.33 -17.39 -12.16
N HIS A 69 4.57 -17.05 -12.53
CA HIS A 69 4.86 -16.12 -13.62
C HIS A 69 5.97 -16.65 -14.51
N PHE A 70 5.85 -16.38 -15.80
CA PHE A 70 6.86 -16.64 -16.81
C PHE A 70 7.01 -15.41 -17.70
N PHE A 71 8.23 -14.93 -17.86
CA PHE A 71 8.58 -13.72 -18.58
C PHE A 71 9.77 -13.99 -19.49
N SER A 72 9.58 -13.77 -20.78
CA SER A 72 10.65 -13.87 -21.77
C SER A 72 10.81 -12.55 -22.52
N ARG A 73 12.02 -12.01 -22.57
CA ARG A 73 12.37 -10.73 -23.21
C ARG A 73 13.31 -10.94 -24.37
N HIS A 74 13.04 -10.23 -25.46
CA HIS A 74 13.77 -10.35 -26.71
C HIS A 74 14.13 -8.95 -27.26
N SER A 75 15.16 -8.91 -28.11
CA SER A 75 15.62 -7.66 -28.75
C SER A 75 14.82 -7.28 -30.00
N GLY A 76 14.01 -8.19 -30.54
CA GLY A 76 13.21 -7.98 -31.76
C GLY A 76 11.99 -7.07 -31.59
N PHE A 77 11.03 -7.18 -32.50
CA PHE A 77 9.77 -6.43 -32.44
C PHE A 77 8.94 -6.78 -31.20
N ILE A 78 8.85 -8.08 -30.88
CA ILE A 78 8.29 -8.54 -29.62
C ILE A 78 9.36 -8.32 -28.55
N LYS A 79 9.07 -7.44 -27.58
CA LYS A 79 10.00 -7.08 -26.50
C LYS A 79 9.83 -7.96 -25.28
N THR A 80 8.59 -8.28 -24.90
CA THR A 80 8.29 -9.12 -23.73
C THR A 80 7.07 -9.99 -23.99
N ILE A 81 7.15 -11.26 -23.64
CA ILE A 81 6.01 -12.18 -23.51
C ILE A 81 5.89 -12.51 -22.02
N ALA A 82 4.68 -12.38 -21.48
CA ALA A 82 4.36 -12.71 -20.10
C ALA A 82 3.21 -13.72 -20.07
N LEU A 83 3.38 -14.79 -19.28
CA LEU A 83 2.38 -15.82 -19.01
C LEU A 83 2.25 -16.02 -17.50
N GLY A 84 1.03 -16.30 -17.04
CA GLY A 84 0.72 -16.43 -15.62
C GLY A 84 0.40 -15.08 -14.98
N ASP A 85 1.02 -14.79 -13.85
CA ASP A 85 0.71 -13.64 -13.01
C ASP A 85 1.63 -12.45 -13.30
N TYR A 86 1.01 -11.33 -13.65
CA TYR A 86 1.70 -10.09 -14.00
C TYR A 86 0.97 -8.87 -13.46
N THR A 87 1.66 -7.73 -13.50
CA THR A 87 1.09 -6.43 -13.14
C THR A 87 1.13 -5.48 -14.32
N ILE A 88 0.09 -4.64 -14.40
CA ILE A 88 -0.05 -3.58 -15.40
C ILE A 88 -0.12 -2.22 -14.71
N ASN A 89 0.68 -1.26 -15.19
CA ASN A 89 0.66 0.13 -14.76
C ASN A 89 0.45 1.07 -15.96
N MET A 90 -0.59 1.89 -15.91
CA MET A 90 -0.96 2.82 -16.99
C MET A 90 -0.97 4.26 -16.51
N GLY A 91 -0.57 5.18 -17.39
CA GLY A 91 -0.58 6.63 -17.14
C GLY A 91 -0.05 7.05 -15.77
N GLN A 92 -0.84 7.87 -15.09
CA GLN A 92 -0.67 8.30 -13.70
C GLN A 92 -1.59 7.52 -12.74
N GLY A 93 -2.15 6.40 -13.19
CA GLY A 93 -2.95 5.48 -12.40
C GLY A 93 -4.42 5.88 -12.24
N LEU A 94 -4.97 6.76 -13.09
CA LEU A 94 -6.42 7.08 -13.06
C LEU A 94 -7.28 5.88 -13.43
N ILE A 95 -6.81 5.01 -14.34
CA ILE A 95 -7.55 3.80 -14.75
C ILE A 95 -6.97 2.51 -14.15
N GLN A 96 -5.64 2.40 -14.08
CA GLN A 96 -4.96 1.14 -13.73
C GLN A 96 -3.57 1.40 -13.16
N TRP A 97 -3.33 1.00 -11.91
CA TRP A 97 -1.99 0.97 -11.33
C TRP A 97 -1.86 -0.03 -10.18
N GLN A 98 -1.11 -1.11 -10.41
CA GLN A 98 -0.98 -2.21 -9.45
C GLN A 98 0.30 -2.16 -8.61
N SER A 99 1.34 -1.48 -9.09
CA SER A 99 2.57 -1.32 -8.31
C SER A 99 2.34 -0.49 -7.05
N MET A 100 3.18 -0.72 -6.02
CA MET A 100 3.22 0.11 -4.82
C MET A 100 3.36 1.58 -5.23
N ALA A 101 2.41 2.41 -4.81
CA ALA A 101 2.36 3.82 -5.15
C ALA A 101 2.09 4.62 -3.88
N PHE A 102 3.13 5.30 -3.38
CA PHE A 102 3.01 6.21 -2.25
C PHE A 102 2.41 7.54 -2.73
N ARG A 103 1.50 8.13 -1.97
CA ARG A 103 0.89 9.41 -2.30
C ARG A 103 1.71 10.51 -1.62
N LYS A 104 1.17 11.11 -0.56
CA LYS A 104 1.88 12.06 0.29
C LYS A 104 2.89 11.35 1.18
N SER A 105 4.12 11.86 1.18
CA SER A 105 5.22 11.37 2.03
C SER A 105 6.23 12.50 2.29
N GLY A 106 7.30 12.20 3.02
CA GLY A 106 8.41 13.15 3.19
C GLY A 106 9.25 13.37 1.92
N GLU A 107 9.03 12.59 0.87
CA GLU A 107 9.55 12.86 -0.48
C GLU A 107 8.53 13.70 -1.25
N VAL A 108 8.59 15.01 -1.07
CA VAL A 108 7.56 15.95 -1.54
C VAL A 108 7.54 16.13 -3.06
N MET A 109 8.64 15.76 -3.73
CA MET A 109 8.77 15.79 -5.18
C MET A 109 8.21 14.52 -5.87
N ALA A 110 7.88 13.47 -5.11
CA ALA A 110 7.44 12.17 -5.62
C ALA A 110 5.95 12.15 -6.02
N VAL A 111 5.50 13.18 -6.74
CA VAL A 111 4.09 13.34 -7.19
C VAL A 111 3.79 12.62 -8.50
N LYS A 112 4.80 12.37 -9.34
CA LYS A 112 4.65 11.68 -10.62
C LYS A 112 4.73 10.17 -10.43
N ARG A 113 3.77 9.44 -11.00
CA ARG A 113 3.82 7.98 -11.15
C ARG A 113 4.76 7.61 -12.28
N GLN A 114 5.73 6.73 -11.98
CA GLN A 114 6.66 6.22 -12.96
C GLN A 114 6.89 4.71 -12.77
N GLY A 115 6.76 3.97 -13.87
CA GLY A 115 6.92 2.53 -13.90
C GLY A 115 6.75 1.96 -15.31
N PRO A 116 7.38 0.81 -15.60
CA PRO A 116 7.09 0.03 -16.79
C PRO A 116 5.62 -0.44 -16.76
N VAL A 117 5.04 -0.56 -17.96
CA VAL A 117 3.66 -1.01 -18.12
C VAL A 117 3.52 -2.43 -17.62
N LEU A 118 4.37 -3.35 -18.08
CA LEU A 118 4.27 -4.78 -17.80
C LEU A 118 5.41 -5.24 -16.87
N ARG A 119 5.06 -5.92 -15.78
CA ARG A 119 6.02 -6.49 -14.81
C ARG A 119 5.57 -7.86 -14.29
N PRO A 120 6.51 -8.76 -13.94
CA PRO A 120 6.17 -10.00 -13.25
C PRO A 120 5.57 -9.71 -11.88
N TYR A 121 4.55 -10.49 -11.50
CA TYR A 121 4.06 -10.51 -10.13
C TYR A 121 4.83 -11.56 -9.33
N SER A 122 5.46 -11.14 -8.23
CA SER A 122 6.26 -12.02 -7.39
C SER A 122 6.01 -11.82 -5.90
N SER A 123 4.85 -11.28 -5.54
CA SER A 123 4.44 -11.07 -4.15
C SER A 123 3.57 -12.25 -3.70
N SER A 124 3.31 -12.35 -2.39
CA SER A 124 2.39 -13.34 -1.84
C SER A 124 0.95 -12.83 -1.68
N GLY A 125 0.68 -11.56 -2.03
CA GLY A 125 -0.68 -11.02 -1.95
C GLY A 125 -1.66 -11.69 -2.92
N GLU A 126 -2.87 -11.97 -2.44
CA GLU A 126 -3.92 -12.57 -3.28
C GLU A 126 -4.62 -11.57 -4.22
N SER A 127 -4.23 -10.29 -4.15
CA SER A 127 -4.81 -9.21 -4.93
C SER A 127 -3.74 -8.36 -5.62
N GLY A 128 -4.18 -7.51 -6.55
CA GLY A 128 -3.29 -6.56 -7.23
C GLY A 128 -2.48 -7.12 -8.41
N PHE A 129 -2.88 -8.26 -8.99
CA PHE A 129 -2.28 -8.82 -10.21
C PHE A 129 -3.34 -9.26 -11.22
N TYR A 130 -2.89 -9.50 -12.45
CA TYR A 130 -3.62 -10.17 -13.52
C TYR A 130 -3.07 -11.57 -13.76
N ARG A 131 -3.93 -12.51 -14.15
CA ARG A 131 -3.59 -13.92 -14.43
C ARG A 131 -4.00 -14.27 -15.85
N GLY A 132 -3.03 -14.51 -16.72
CA GLY A 132 -3.28 -14.81 -18.13
C GLY A 132 -2.05 -14.60 -19.00
N ALA A 133 -2.21 -13.86 -20.10
CA ALA A 133 -1.13 -13.57 -21.04
C ALA A 133 -1.04 -12.08 -21.35
N ALA A 134 0.19 -11.60 -21.54
CA ALA A 134 0.46 -10.24 -22.01
C ALA A 134 1.66 -10.21 -22.96
N VAL A 135 1.62 -9.30 -23.94
CA VAL A 135 2.69 -9.10 -24.91
C VAL A 135 3.03 -7.62 -24.98
N GLU A 136 4.32 -7.28 -24.85
CA GLU A 136 4.88 -5.97 -25.19
C GLU A 136 5.56 -6.07 -26.56
N ALA A 137 5.11 -5.27 -27.53
CA ALA A 137 5.69 -5.18 -28.86
C ALA A 137 6.01 -3.73 -29.22
N GLY A 138 7.03 -3.51 -30.04
CA GLY A 138 7.41 -2.19 -30.54
C GLY A 138 8.91 -2.01 -30.67
N ASN A 139 9.35 -0.77 -30.61
CA ASN A 139 10.76 -0.38 -30.77
C ASN A 139 11.15 0.67 -29.71
N THR A 140 12.19 1.46 -30.00
CA THR A 140 12.67 2.52 -29.09
C THR A 140 11.78 3.76 -29.07
N LYS A 141 11.01 4.01 -30.15
CA LYS A 141 10.12 5.17 -30.30
C LYS A 141 8.69 4.88 -29.87
N TRP A 142 8.22 3.65 -30.01
CA TRP A 142 6.87 3.28 -29.58
C TRP A 142 6.82 1.88 -29.00
N LYS A 143 5.94 1.68 -28.04
CA LYS A 143 5.70 0.39 -27.38
C LYS A 143 4.22 0.20 -27.16
N THR A 144 3.71 -0.98 -27.49
CA THR A 144 2.33 -1.39 -27.28
C THR A 144 2.32 -2.60 -26.36
N VAL A 145 1.49 -2.56 -25.33
CA VAL A 145 1.17 -3.70 -24.47
C VAL A 145 -0.28 -4.07 -24.67
N ILE A 146 -0.52 -5.35 -24.96
CA ILE A 146 -1.85 -5.95 -24.99
C ILE A 146 -1.85 -7.07 -23.96
N PHE A 147 -2.93 -7.18 -23.19
CA PHE A 147 -3.05 -8.23 -22.20
C PHE A 147 -4.48 -8.72 -22.04
N ILE A 148 -4.59 -9.98 -21.63
CA ILE A 148 -5.83 -10.63 -21.25
C ILE A 148 -5.64 -11.37 -19.92
N SER A 149 -6.66 -11.33 -19.08
CA SER A 149 -6.65 -11.93 -17.76
C SER A 149 -7.98 -12.56 -17.43
N SER A 150 -7.94 -13.69 -16.72
CA SER A 150 -9.11 -14.29 -16.09
C SER A 150 -8.69 -14.82 -14.72
N LYS A 151 -9.30 -14.31 -13.66
CA LYS A 151 -9.02 -14.73 -12.29
C LYS A 151 -10.28 -14.84 -11.45
N LEU A 152 -10.21 -15.62 -10.39
CA LEU A 152 -11.25 -15.71 -9.38
C LEU A 152 -10.93 -14.74 -8.23
N LEU A 153 -11.98 -14.17 -7.66
CA LEU A 153 -11.96 -13.26 -6.52
C LEU A 153 -12.90 -13.84 -5.46
N SER A 154 -12.49 -13.72 -4.19
CA SER A 154 -13.38 -13.96 -3.06
C SER A 154 -14.39 -12.82 -2.95
N ALA A 155 -15.65 -13.15 -2.67
CA ALA A 155 -16.74 -12.20 -2.71
C ALA A 155 -17.94 -12.68 -1.88
N HIS A 156 -18.75 -11.75 -1.40
CA HIS A 156 -19.99 -12.03 -0.67
C HIS A 156 -21.18 -12.08 -1.63
N PRO A 157 -21.68 -13.28 -2.02
CA PRO A 157 -22.89 -13.40 -2.81
C PRO A 157 -24.13 -13.10 -1.96
N VAL A 158 -25.12 -12.43 -2.55
CA VAL A 158 -26.43 -12.17 -1.97
C VAL A 158 -27.48 -12.62 -2.98
N THR A 159 -28.38 -13.51 -2.55
CA THR A 159 -29.50 -13.95 -3.35
C THR A 159 -30.72 -13.10 -3.01
N ASP A 160 -31.36 -12.51 -4.03
CA ASP A 160 -32.60 -11.77 -3.84
C ASP A 160 -33.80 -12.71 -3.62
N SER A 161 -34.96 -12.15 -3.27
CA SER A 161 -36.21 -12.89 -3.10
C SER A 161 -36.68 -13.63 -4.36
N ASN A 162 -36.17 -13.25 -5.53
CA ASN A 162 -36.48 -13.85 -6.82
C ASN A 162 -35.45 -14.92 -7.24
N GLY A 163 -34.48 -15.25 -6.38
CA GLY A 163 -33.44 -16.25 -6.65
C GLY A 163 -32.24 -15.75 -7.47
N HIS A 164 -32.16 -14.47 -7.83
CA HIS A 164 -31.01 -13.91 -8.54
C HIS A 164 -29.84 -13.67 -7.58
N VAL A 165 -28.68 -14.21 -7.96
CA VAL A 165 -27.44 -14.04 -7.21
C VAL A 165 -26.70 -12.78 -7.68
N THR A 166 -26.51 -11.86 -6.75
CA THR A 166 -25.70 -10.65 -6.90
C THR A 166 -24.50 -10.69 -5.97
N VAL A 167 -23.54 -9.78 -6.13
CA VAL A 167 -22.40 -9.64 -5.23
C VAL A 167 -22.41 -8.28 -4.57
N SER A 168 -22.43 -8.25 -3.23
CA SER A 168 -22.46 -7.00 -2.46
C SER A 168 -21.09 -6.35 -2.32
N SER A 169 -20.05 -7.18 -2.17
CA SER A 169 -18.68 -6.70 -1.98
C SER A 169 -17.63 -7.73 -2.39
N VAL A 170 -16.48 -7.21 -2.85
CA VAL A 170 -15.30 -7.99 -3.21
C VAL A 170 -14.34 -7.99 -2.02
N LEU A 171 -13.93 -9.18 -1.61
CA LEU A 171 -13.03 -9.39 -0.48
C LEU A 171 -11.58 -9.25 -0.93
N LEU A 172 -10.82 -8.40 -0.23
CA LEU A 172 -9.39 -8.15 -0.50
C LEU A 172 -8.48 -8.62 0.63
N THR A 173 -9.02 -9.21 1.69
CA THR A 173 -8.28 -9.71 2.85
C THR A 173 -7.44 -10.94 2.51
N GLY A 174 -8.00 -11.83 1.68
CA GLY A 174 -7.37 -13.08 1.27
C GLY A 174 -7.30 -14.14 2.37
N TYR A 175 -8.14 -14.04 3.41
CA TYR A 175 -8.17 -15.02 4.49
C TYR A 175 -9.26 -16.07 4.23
N HIS A 176 -8.92 -17.35 4.41
CA HIS A 176 -9.83 -18.49 4.28
C HIS A 176 -9.67 -19.51 5.43
N ARG A 177 -9.91 -19.05 6.67
CA ARG A 177 -9.58 -19.75 7.92
C ARG A 177 -10.78 -20.43 8.58
N ASN A 178 -11.99 -19.92 8.38
CA ASN A 178 -13.24 -20.47 8.93
C ASN A 178 -14.26 -20.83 7.83
N ALA A 179 -15.38 -21.45 8.20
CA ALA A 179 -16.39 -21.93 7.25
C ALA A 179 -16.99 -20.82 6.39
N SER A 180 -17.26 -19.64 6.96
CA SER A 180 -17.81 -18.49 6.25
C SER A 180 -16.83 -17.93 5.22
N GLU A 181 -15.57 -17.71 5.63
CA GLU A 181 -14.50 -17.24 4.74
C GLU A 181 -14.27 -18.25 3.58
N ILE A 182 -14.28 -19.55 3.88
CA ILE A 182 -14.15 -20.63 2.88
C ILE A 182 -15.37 -20.68 1.94
N ALA A 183 -16.57 -20.33 2.41
CA ALA A 183 -17.77 -20.26 1.58
C ALA A 183 -17.70 -19.12 0.55
N GLU A 184 -17.04 -18.02 0.88
CA GLU A 184 -16.91 -16.82 0.04
C GLU A 184 -15.71 -16.87 -0.93
N ARG A 185 -14.83 -17.85 -0.74
CA ARG A 185 -13.64 -18.08 -1.56
C ARG A 185 -13.97 -18.30 -3.04
N ASN A 186 -13.29 -17.56 -3.91
CA ASN A 186 -13.30 -17.74 -5.38
C ASN A 186 -14.71 -17.71 -6.02
N LYS A 187 -15.63 -16.92 -5.48
CA LYS A 187 -17.04 -16.85 -5.96
C LYS A 187 -17.26 -15.93 -7.16
N LEU A 188 -16.34 -15.02 -7.46
CA LEU A 188 -16.51 -14.04 -8.53
C LEU A 188 -15.38 -14.14 -9.55
N ARG A 189 -15.71 -14.42 -10.82
CA ARG A 189 -14.71 -14.40 -11.90
C ARG A 189 -14.59 -12.99 -12.46
N LEU A 190 -13.37 -12.46 -12.52
CA LEU A 190 -13.02 -11.21 -13.17
C LEU A 190 -12.21 -11.51 -14.44
N THR A 191 -12.81 -11.21 -15.58
CA THR A 191 -12.13 -11.21 -16.88
C THR A 191 -11.73 -9.78 -17.21
N SER A 192 -10.53 -9.57 -17.70
CA SER A 192 -10.05 -8.25 -18.09
C SER A 192 -9.24 -8.32 -19.37
N ALA A 193 -9.36 -7.29 -20.18
CA ALA A 193 -8.54 -7.09 -21.36
C ALA A 193 -8.10 -5.63 -21.38
N GLY A 194 -6.89 -5.36 -21.87
CA GLY A 194 -6.46 -3.98 -21.96
C GLY A 194 -5.35 -3.75 -22.96
N PHE A 195 -5.17 -2.47 -23.23
CA PHE A 195 -4.30 -1.94 -24.27
C PHE A 195 -3.57 -0.73 -23.69
N SER A 196 -2.27 -0.64 -23.94
CA SER A 196 -1.48 0.55 -23.63
C SER A 196 -0.48 0.78 -24.74
N HIS A 197 -0.61 1.91 -25.44
CA HIS A 197 0.33 2.35 -26.46
C HIS A 197 1.07 3.57 -25.97
N ARG A 198 2.40 3.51 -25.97
CA ARG A 198 3.29 4.61 -25.56
C ARG A 198 4.18 5.00 -26.71
N PHE A 199 4.16 6.28 -27.05
CA PHE A 199 5.08 6.91 -27.99
C PHE A 199 6.07 7.78 -27.22
N THR A 200 7.36 7.57 -27.47
CA THR A 200 8.47 8.32 -26.87
C THR A 200 9.32 8.95 -27.98
N ARG A 201 9.44 10.27 -27.96
CA ARG A 201 10.34 11.02 -28.86
C ARG A 201 11.07 12.10 -28.08
N LYS A 202 12.39 11.94 -27.93
CA LYS A 202 13.25 12.85 -27.17
C LYS A 202 12.71 13.05 -25.74
N LYS A 203 12.21 14.24 -25.42
CA LYS A 203 11.68 14.64 -24.10
C LYS A 203 10.14 14.58 -24.02
N LEU A 204 9.48 14.06 -25.04
CA LEU A 204 8.03 13.87 -25.11
C LEU A 204 7.71 12.37 -24.94
N LEU A 205 6.79 12.09 -24.04
CA LEU A 205 6.10 10.81 -23.92
C LEU A 205 4.60 11.08 -24.06
N PHE A 206 3.93 10.27 -24.86
CA PHE A 206 2.49 10.27 -25.02
C PHE A 206 1.98 8.83 -24.91
N GLY A 207 0.89 8.63 -24.18
CA GLY A 207 0.30 7.33 -23.90
C GLY A 207 -1.19 7.32 -24.18
N VAL A 208 -1.69 6.24 -24.78
CA VAL A 208 -3.12 5.95 -24.92
C VAL A 208 -3.37 4.59 -24.27
N ASN A 209 -4.33 4.55 -23.36
CA ASN A 209 -4.62 3.37 -22.58
C ASN A 209 -6.12 3.06 -22.62
N ALA A 210 -6.45 1.76 -22.60
CA ALA A 210 -7.81 1.27 -22.49
C ALA A 210 -7.84 0.03 -21.61
N LEU A 211 -8.89 -0.09 -20.81
CA LEU A 211 -9.14 -1.20 -19.91
C LEU A 211 -10.60 -1.62 -20.02
N TYR A 212 -10.82 -2.90 -20.23
CA TYR A 212 -12.11 -3.55 -20.16
C TYR A 212 -12.09 -4.57 -19.03
N TYR A 213 -13.18 -4.64 -18.27
CA TYR A 213 -13.37 -5.65 -17.25
C TYR A 213 -14.80 -6.16 -17.20
N GLN A 214 -14.95 -7.45 -16.91
CA GLN A 214 -16.23 -8.13 -16.77
C GLN A 214 -16.21 -9.08 -15.57
N TYR A 215 -17.22 -8.93 -14.72
CA TYR A 215 -17.55 -9.83 -13.62
C TYR A 215 -18.54 -10.91 -14.08
N SER A 216 -18.40 -12.13 -13.54
CA SER A 216 -19.37 -13.21 -13.82
C SER A 216 -20.75 -12.96 -13.21
N LEU A 217 -20.79 -12.32 -12.04
CA LEU A 217 -22.01 -11.93 -11.33
C LEU A 217 -22.08 -10.40 -11.26
N PRO A 218 -23.29 -9.81 -11.26
CA PRO A 218 -23.44 -8.36 -11.13
C PRO A 218 -23.02 -7.91 -9.74
N LEU A 219 -22.22 -6.85 -9.67
CA LEU A 219 -21.95 -6.15 -8.43
C LEU A 219 -23.12 -5.21 -8.16
N LEU A 220 -23.70 -5.30 -6.96
CA LEU A 220 -24.76 -4.42 -6.51
C LEU A 220 -24.52 -4.10 -5.04
N LYS A 221 -24.15 -2.84 -4.77
CA LYS A 221 -23.99 -2.39 -3.39
C LYS A 221 -25.35 -2.14 -2.75
N LYS A 222 -25.36 -2.09 -1.41
CA LYS A 222 -26.53 -1.67 -0.64
C LYS A 222 -26.97 -0.27 -1.05
N ASP A 223 -28.28 -0.09 -1.10
CA ASP A 223 -28.91 1.19 -1.42
C ASP A 223 -28.75 2.16 -0.23
N GLU A 224 -27.63 2.86 -0.24
CA GLU A 224 -27.26 3.86 0.75
C GLU A 224 -26.80 5.12 -0.01
N TRP A 225 -27.06 6.31 0.52
CA TRP A 225 -26.84 7.58 -0.19
C TRP A 225 -25.40 7.76 -0.72
N TYR A 226 -24.39 7.31 0.02
CA TYR A 226 -22.99 7.38 -0.42
C TYR A 226 -22.65 6.34 -1.52
N ASN A 227 -23.47 5.32 -1.73
CA ASN A 227 -23.32 4.32 -2.78
C ASN A 227 -24.01 4.70 -4.10
N LEU A 228 -24.67 5.86 -4.20
CA LEU A 228 -25.37 6.30 -5.42
C LEU A 228 -24.51 6.18 -6.69
N TYR A 229 -23.23 6.52 -6.57
CA TYR A 229 -22.25 6.47 -7.65
C TYR A 229 -21.32 5.26 -7.59
N ALA A 230 -21.59 4.27 -6.74
CA ALA A 230 -20.81 3.05 -6.72
C ALA A 230 -21.01 2.26 -8.02
N PHE A 231 -19.97 1.55 -8.46
CA PHE A 231 -20.07 0.66 -9.61
C PHE A 231 -21.22 -0.34 -9.40
N SER A 232 -22.13 -0.39 -10.37
CA SER A 232 -23.25 -1.32 -10.41
C SER A 232 -23.27 -2.05 -11.74
N GLY A 233 -23.47 -3.37 -11.71
CA GLY A 233 -23.55 -4.21 -12.90
C GLY A 233 -22.36 -5.14 -13.10
N LYS A 234 -22.20 -5.62 -14.35
CA LYS A 234 -21.26 -6.70 -14.70
C LYS A 234 -20.03 -6.25 -15.46
N ARG A 235 -20.11 -5.16 -16.22
CA ARG A 235 -19.08 -4.76 -17.18
C ARG A 235 -18.70 -3.31 -16.96
N GLY A 236 -17.44 -2.99 -17.20
CA GLY A 236 -16.97 -1.61 -17.21
C GLY A 236 -15.83 -1.44 -18.21
N TYR A 237 -15.66 -0.18 -18.59
CA TYR A 237 -14.65 0.26 -19.54
C TYR A 237 -14.03 1.55 -19.02
N ASN A 238 -12.72 1.69 -19.19
CA ASN A 238 -12.00 2.92 -18.96
C ASN A 238 -11.05 3.19 -20.12
N ALA A 239 -10.92 4.45 -20.50
CA ALA A 239 -9.88 4.92 -21.40
C ALA A 239 -9.12 6.07 -20.77
N SER A 240 -7.83 6.19 -21.07
CA SER A 240 -7.06 7.37 -20.70
C SER A 240 -6.02 7.75 -21.73
N VAL A 241 -5.69 9.05 -21.72
CA VAL A 241 -4.58 9.62 -22.45
C VAL A 241 -3.63 10.25 -21.44
N ASP A 242 -2.37 9.87 -21.50
CA ASP A 242 -1.32 10.40 -20.64
C ASP A 242 -0.21 11.07 -21.45
N TYR A 243 0.47 12.03 -20.83
CA TYR A 243 1.60 12.69 -21.45
C TYR A 243 2.66 13.04 -20.41
N SER A 244 3.91 13.20 -20.86
CA SER A 244 4.92 13.94 -20.13
C SER A 244 5.90 14.62 -21.06
N ILE A 245 6.25 15.86 -20.73
CA ILE A 245 7.06 16.75 -21.57
C ILE A 245 8.09 17.44 -20.67
N THR A 246 9.36 17.28 -20.99
CA THR A 246 10.45 18.04 -20.34
C THR A 246 10.93 19.16 -21.26
N LYS A 247 10.83 20.41 -20.81
CA LYS A 247 11.36 21.59 -21.50
C LYS A 247 12.16 22.43 -20.52
N LYS A 248 13.47 22.57 -20.77
CA LYS A 248 14.42 23.23 -19.85
C LYS A 248 14.29 22.66 -18.43
N ASN A 249 14.07 23.52 -17.44
CA ASN A 249 13.89 23.20 -16.03
C ASN A 249 12.43 22.88 -15.64
N PHE A 250 11.53 22.75 -16.62
CA PHE A 250 10.13 22.36 -16.41
C PHE A 250 9.87 20.93 -16.89
N HIS A 251 9.14 20.16 -16.09
CA HIS A 251 8.64 18.84 -16.45
C HIS A 251 7.13 18.76 -16.20
N PHE A 252 6.36 18.80 -17.27
CA PHE A 252 4.91 18.66 -17.26
C PHE A 252 4.54 17.19 -17.42
N PHE A 253 3.51 16.75 -16.70
CA PHE A 253 2.93 15.43 -16.89
C PHE A 253 1.44 15.46 -16.55
N GLY A 254 0.67 14.54 -17.13
CA GLY A 254 -0.73 14.45 -16.81
C GLY A 254 -1.40 13.22 -17.39
N GLU A 255 -2.62 12.97 -16.94
CA GLU A 255 -3.52 11.93 -17.44
C GLU A 255 -4.95 12.48 -17.45
N ALA A 256 -5.67 12.27 -18.53
CA ALA A 256 -7.11 12.46 -18.61
C ALA A 256 -7.76 11.11 -18.90
N ALA A 257 -8.78 10.75 -18.12
CA ALA A 257 -9.44 9.47 -18.18
C ALA A 257 -10.96 9.63 -18.26
N VAL A 258 -11.61 8.64 -18.85
CA VAL A 258 -13.06 8.54 -18.99
C VAL A 258 -13.51 7.12 -18.67
N ASP A 259 -14.68 6.97 -18.05
CA ASP A 259 -15.31 5.67 -17.79
C ASP A 259 -16.42 5.35 -18.80
N ALA A 260 -17.12 4.23 -18.59
CA ALA A 260 -18.21 3.76 -19.44
C ALA A 260 -19.37 4.78 -19.54
N ASP A 261 -19.62 5.54 -18.48
CA ASP A 261 -20.71 6.52 -18.38
C ASP A 261 -20.25 7.94 -18.77
N LYS A 262 -19.11 8.03 -19.47
CA LYS A 262 -18.49 9.28 -19.96
C LYS A 262 -18.12 10.26 -18.85
N LYS A 263 -18.01 9.81 -17.60
CA LYS A 263 -17.53 10.64 -16.49
C LYS A 263 -16.03 10.76 -16.58
N THR A 264 -15.52 11.95 -16.27
CA THR A 264 -14.12 12.29 -16.51
C THR A 264 -13.32 12.38 -15.23
N ALA A 265 -12.04 12.03 -15.31
CA ALA A 265 -11.03 12.30 -14.31
C ALA A 265 -9.80 12.93 -14.97
N ILE A 266 -9.23 13.95 -14.35
CA ILE A 266 -8.06 14.66 -14.85
C ILE A 266 -7.05 14.79 -13.71
N LEU A 267 -5.78 14.54 -14.04
CA LEU A 267 -4.63 14.76 -13.18
C LEU A 267 -3.56 15.47 -14.00
N GLN A 268 -3.08 16.61 -13.49
CA GLN A 268 -2.05 17.42 -14.13
C GLN A 268 -0.98 17.75 -13.10
N GLY A 269 0.28 17.63 -13.47
CA GLY A 269 1.40 17.91 -12.59
C GLY A 269 2.55 18.60 -13.29
N LEU A 270 3.30 19.35 -12.49
CA LEU A 270 4.43 20.16 -12.93
C LEU A 270 5.55 20.05 -11.90
N LEU A 271 6.73 19.65 -12.35
CA LEU A 271 7.97 19.73 -11.58
C LEU A 271 8.84 20.84 -12.16
N ILE A 272 9.36 21.70 -11.31
CA ILE A 272 10.21 22.83 -11.68
C ILE A 272 11.49 22.77 -10.85
N SER A 273 12.64 22.79 -11.50
CA SER A 273 13.89 23.16 -10.83
C SER A 273 14.05 24.68 -10.97
N ALA A 274 13.54 25.41 -9.99
CA ALA A 274 13.46 26.88 -10.03
C ALA A 274 14.85 27.52 -9.85
N ASP A 275 15.70 26.88 -9.06
CA ASP A 275 17.10 27.23 -8.82
C ASP A 275 17.92 25.94 -8.61
N ALA A 276 19.27 26.02 -8.65
CA ALA A 276 20.14 24.90 -8.30
C ALA A 276 19.87 24.32 -6.90
N LYS A 277 19.29 25.12 -5.99
CA LYS A 277 18.96 24.75 -4.61
C LYS A 277 17.47 24.54 -4.36
N VAL A 278 16.58 24.85 -5.32
CA VAL A 278 15.12 24.87 -5.10
C VAL A 278 14.41 24.07 -6.19
N ASP A 279 13.73 23.01 -5.77
CA ASP A 279 12.80 22.23 -6.60
C ASP A 279 11.36 22.43 -6.10
N ILE A 280 10.41 22.55 -7.02
CA ILE A 280 8.98 22.76 -6.74
C ILE A 280 8.16 21.70 -7.48
N ALA A 281 7.18 21.11 -6.80
CA ALA A 281 6.20 20.20 -7.37
C ALA A 281 4.80 20.78 -7.21
N MET A 282 4.01 20.76 -8.28
CA MET A 282 2.59 21.10 -8.25
C MET A 282 1.79 19.97 -8.88
N LEU A 283 0.62 19.66 -8.33
CA LEU A 283 -0.29 18.66 -8.87
C LEU A 283 -1.74 19.07 -8.63
N TYR A 284 -2.49 19.22 -9.72
CA TYR A 284 -3.93 19.41 -9.73
C TYR A 284 -4.63 18.10 -10.09
N ARG A 285 -5.71 17.79 -9.38
CA ARG A 285 -6.54 16.61 -9.65
C ARG A 285 -8.02 16.98 -9.54
N LYS A 286 -8.82 16.46 -10.46
CA LYS A 286 -10.27 16.60 -10.48
C LYS A 286 -10.90 15.32 -11.02
N MET A 287 -11.65 14.63 -10.19
CA MET A 287 -12.39 13.43 -10.55
C MET A 287 -13.86 13.66 -10.28
N HIS A 288 -14.69 13.42 -11.31
CA HIS A 288 -16.14 13.52 -11.18
C HIS A 288 -16.63 12.57 -10.08
N PRO A 289 -17.67 12.93 -9.29
CA PRO A 289 -18.23 12.04 -8.25
C PRO A 289 -18.63 10.66 -8.76
N ALA A 290 -19.23 10.63 -9.94
CA ALA A 290 -19.63 9.42 -10.65
C ALA A 290 -18.51 8.73 -11.46
N TYR A 291 -17.27 9.23 -11.43
CA TYR A 291 -16.18 8.57 -12.15
C TYR A 291 -15.76 7.26 -11.48
N LEU A 292 -15.69 6.19 -12.26
CA LEU A 292 -15.38 4.85 -11.78
C LEU A 292 -14.04 4.31 -12.32
N GLY A 293 -13.05 4.19 -11.44
CA GLY A 293 -11.75 3.55 -11.73
C GLY A 293 -11.39 2.46 -10.71
N PRO A 294 -12.03 1.27 -10.73
CA PRO A 294 -11.92 0.28 -9.65
C PRO A 294 -10.52 -0.34 -9.49
N SER A 295 -9.66 -0.21 -10.49
CA SER A 295 -8.26 -0.68 -10.45
C SER A 295 -7.23 0.46 -10.51
N GLY A 296 -7.70 1.71 -10.38
CA GLY A 296 -6.85 2.89 -10.35
C GLY A 296 -6.15 3.10 -9.00
N ASN A 297 -4.95 3.67 -9.04
CA ASN A 297 -4.18 4.06 -7.85
C ASN A 297 -3.35 5.32 -8.16
N ALA A 298 -4.07 6.42 -8.41
CA ALA A 298 -3.52 7.73 -8.69
C ALA A 298 -3.02 8.46 -7.42
N PHE A 299 -2.49 9.66 -7.60
CA PHE A 299 -2.16 10.56 -6.50
C PHE A 299 -3.45 11.24 -6.00
N THR A 300 -4.10 10.66 -5.00
CA THR A 300 -5.43 11.04 -4.49
C THR A 300 -5.51 10.77 -2.98
N GLU A 301 -6.47 11.39 -2.29
CA GLU A 301 -6.81 11.02 -0.91
C GLU A 301 -7.63 9.74 -0.84
N ASN A 302 -8.60 9.59 -1.73
CA ASN A 302 -9.43 8.39 -1.79
C ASN A 302 -8.62 7.18 -2.25
N THR A 303 -8.92 5.99 -1.72
CA THR A 303 -8.22 4.73 -2.09
C THR A 303 -8.29 4.47 -3.60
N PHE A 304 -9.45 4.72 -4.20
CA PHE A 304 -9.65 4.65 -5.65
C PHE A 304 -9.85 6.07 -6.21
N PRO A 305 -9.43 6.33 -7.46
CA PRO A 305 -9.67 7.62 -8.08
C PRO A 305 -11.16 7.80 -8.35
N GLY A 306 -11.76 8.82 -7.72
CA GLY A 306 -13.16 9.18 -7.85
C GLY A 306 -13.55 10.19 -6.77
N ASN A 307 -14.59 11.00 -7.04
CA ASN A 307 -15.17 11.93 -6.08
C ASN A 307 -14.14 12.81 -5.35
N GLU A 308 -13.22 13.47 -6.05
CA GLU A 308 -12.17 14.25 -5.40
C GLU A 308 -11.71 15.40 -6.30
N THR A 309 -11.58 16.60 -5.73
CA THR A 309 -10.84 17.71 -6.34
C THR A 309 -9.77 18.15 -5.38
N GLY A 310 -8.55 18.36 -5.85
CA GLY A 310 -7.47 18.79 -4.97
C GLY A 310 -6.30 19.44 -5.68
N PHE A 311 -5.53 20.17 -4.90
CA PHE A 311 -4.33 20.86 -5.34
C PHE A 311 -3.21 20.64 -4.33
N TYR A 312 -2.11 20.08 -4.82
CA TYR A 312 -0.88 19.81 -4.08
C TYR A 312 0.21 20.75 -4.56
N ILE A 313 0.93 21.37 -3.61
CA ILE A 313 2.16 22.11 -3.87
C ILE A 313 3.21 21.69 -2.85
N GLY A 314 4.40 21.34 -3.33
CA GLY A 314 5.54 20.95 -2.52
C GLY A 314 6.83 21.62 -2.98
N ALA A 315 7.77 21.80 -2.05
CA ALA A 315 9.08 22.36 -2.35
C ALA A 315 10.18 21.63 -1.57
N THR A 316 11.32 21.42 -2.23
CA THR A 316 12.56 20.97 -1.62
C THR A 316 13.62 22.06 -1.77
N VAL A 317 14.12 22.57 -0.65
CA VAL A 317 15.12 23.65 -0.58
C VAL A 317 16.40 23.13 0.06
N ARG A 318 17.54 23.37 -0.58
CA ARG A 318 18.89 22.94 -0.13
C ARG A 318 19.79 24.16 0.06
N PRO A 319 19.61 24.93 1.15
CA PRO A 319 20.28 26.23 1.31
C PRO A 319 21.82 26.09 1.35
N VAL A 320 22.29 25.07 2.06
CA VAL A 320 23.71 24.71 2.20
C VAL A 320 23.88 23.20 2.08
N ASN A 321 25.10 22.76 1.81
CA ASN A 321 25.42 21.33 1.73
C ASN A 321 25.13 20.64 3.07
N GLY A 322 24.45 19.49 3.00
CA GLY A 322 24.03 18.74 4.18
C GLY A 322 22.73 19.23 4.82
N MET A 323 22.10 20.32 4.38
CA MET A 323 20.77 20.75 4.86
C MET A 323 19.73 20.65 3.74
N ARG A 324 18.56 20.06 4.06
CA ARG A 324 17.42 20.00 3.15
C ARG A 324 16.11 20.28 3.91
N PHE A 325 15.31 21.19 3.39
CA PHE A 325 13.96 21.47 3.84
C PHE A 325 12.99 20.93 2.80
N ASP A 326 12.09 20.04 3.22
CA ASP A 326 11.02 19.50 2.40
C ASP A 326 9.69 19.97 2.99
N CYS A 327 8.86 20.65 2.21
CA CYS A 327 7.52 21.06 2.66
C CYS A 327 6.45 20.83 1.60
N TYR A 328 5.19 20.67 2.03
CA TYR A 328 4.05 20.73 1.13
C TYR A 328 2.78 21.22 1.80
N ALA A 329 1.85 21.65 0.97
CA ALA A 329 0.44 21.86 1.28
C ALA A 329 -0.41 21.07 0.26
N ASP A 330 -1.43 20.36 0.74
CA ASP A 330 -2.43 19.66 -0.07
C ASP A 330 -3.82 20.08 0.40
N LEU A 331 -4.60 20.65 -0.51
CA LEU A 331 -5.99 21.04 -0.27
C LEU A 331 -6.88 20.11 -1.09
N PHE A 332 -7.89 19.50 -0.48
CA PHE A 332 -8.76 18.57 -1.17
C PHE A 332 -10.21 18.65 -0.68
N CYS A 333 -11.14 18.38 -1.58
CA CYS A 333 -12.56 18.25 -1.28
C CYS A 333 -13.17 17.04 -1.98
N PHE A 334 -14.24 16.52 -1.38
CA PHE A 334 -15.05 15.40 -1.84
C PHE A 334 -16.47 15.92 -2.11
N PRO A 335 -16.81 16.23 -3.37
CA PRO A 335 -18.09 16.85 -3.72
C PRO A 335 -19.34 16.01 -3.41
N TRP A 336 -19.18 14.68 -3.26
CA TRP A 336 -20.24 13.75 -2.91
C TRP A 336 -19.95 13.03 -1.59
N LEU A 337 -21.01 12.46 -1.02
CA LEU A 337 -21.02 11.71 0.24
C LEU A 337 -20.02 10.55 0.24
N LYS A 338 -19.50 10.25 1.42
CA LYS A 338 -18.61 9.12 1.69
C LYS A 338 -19.20 8.27 2.81
N TYR A 339 -18.72 7.02 2.91
CA TYR A 339 -19.01 6.19 4.06
C TYR A 339 -18.65 6.94 5.34
N GLN A 340 -19.60 7.03 6.30
CA GLN A 340 -19.48 7.79 7.55
C GLN A 340 -19.36 9.32 7.38
N HIS A 341 -19.85 9.86 6.26
CA HIS A 341 -19.96 11.31 6.03
C HIS A 341 -21.37 11.64 5.54
N SER A 342 -22.09 12.43 6.35
CA SER A 342 -23.47 12.86 6.11
C SER A 342 -23.60 13.99 5.09
N SER A 343 -22.50 14.67 4.74
CA SER A 343 -22.46 15.73 3.73
C SER A 343 -21.13 15.75 2.94
N PRO A 344 -21.05 16.48 1.81
CA PRO A 344 -19.78 16.73 1.12
C PRO A 344 -18.75 17.27 2.08
N SER A 345 -17.49 16.84 1.93
CA SER A 345 -16.46 17.10 2.91
C SER A 345 -15.18 17.64 2.30
N ASP A 346 -14.41 18.38 3.10
CA ASP A 346 -13.10 18.90 2.72
C ASP A 346 -12.03 18.59 3.77
N GLY A 347 -10.79 18.86 3.37
CA GLY A 347 -9.66 18.77 4.26
C GLY A 347 -8.40 19.40 3.67
N ASN A 348 -7.42 19.55 4.55
CA ASN A 348 -6.11 20.05 4.21
C ASN A 348 -5.02 19.27 4.92
N GLU A 349 -3.84 19.27 4.33
CA GLU A 349 -2.67 18.64 4.91
C GLU A 349 -1.41 19.44 4.63
N TYR A 350 -0.60 19.64 5.67
CA TYR A 350 0.66 20.34 5.62
C TYR A 350 1.76 19.46 6.18
N LEU A 351 2.95 19.52 5.58
CA LEU A 351 4.15 18.88 6.11
C LEU A 351 5.34 19.82 5.99
N LEU A 352 6.17 19.82 7.03
CA LEU A 352 7.49 20.43 7.04
C LEU A 352 8.48 19.40 7.56
N GLN A 353 9.57 19.19 6.84
CA GLN A 353 10.64 18.28 7.22
C GLN A 353 11.98 18.96 7.03
N PHE A 354 12.78 18.96 8.09
CA PHE A 354 14.18 19.33 8.05
C PHE A 354 15.04 18.07 8.06
N VAL A 355 16.00 17.97 7.15
CA VAL A 355 16.98 16.88 7.05
C VAL A 355 18.38 17.48 7.14
N TYR A 356 19.22 16.89 7.99
CA TYR A 356 20.59 17.27 8.21
C TYR A 356 21.54 16.07 8.04
N THR A 357 22.45 16.17 7.09
CA THR A 357 23.44 15.16 6.70
C THR A 357 24.85 15.80 6.60
N PRO A 358 25.46 16.18 7.73
CA PRO A 358 26.78 16.85 7.73
C PRO A 358 27.91 15.95 7.23
N SER A 359 27.74 14.63 7.30
CA SER A 359 28.67 13.65 6.76
C SER A 359 27.93 12.39 6.36
N ARG A 360 28.61 11.46 5.67
CA ARG A 360 28.06 10.14 5.35
C ARG A 360 27.76 9.27 6.58
N LYS A 361 28.25 9.66 7.77
CA LYS A 361 28.05 8.92 9.03
C LYS A 361 26.78 9.33 9.76
N VAL A 362 26.25 10.53 9.53
CA VAL A 362 25.15 11.09 10.32
C VAL A 362 24.01 11.51 9.42
N GLU A 363 22.82 11.01 9.72
CA GLU A 363 21.56 11.49 9.14
C GLU A 363 20.58 11.79 10.26
N MET A 364 20.10 13.03 10.31
CA MET A 364 19.04 13.46 11.22
C MET A 364 17.90 14.04 10.41
N TYR A 365 16.66 13.76 10.79
CA TYR A 365 15.53 14.53 10.31
C TYR A 365 14.51 14.79 11.40
N SER A 366 13.83 15.93 11.31
CA SER A 366 12.64 16.23 12.09
C SER A 366 11.51 16.61 11.14
N ARG A 367 10.34 16.02 11.34
CA ARG A 367 9.15 16.15 10.48
C ARG A 367 7.96 16.53 11.33
N TYR A 368 7.28 17.59 10.94
CA TYR A 368 6.00 18.01 11.48
C TYR A 368 4.93 17.90 10.39
N ARG A 369 3.82 17.23 10.68
CA ARG A 369 2.68 17.03 9.77
C ARG A 369 1.39 17.41 10.48
N VAL A 370 0.53 18.16 9.79
CA VAL A 370 -0.80 18.53 10.27
C VAL A 370 -1.81 18.13 9.21
N GLU A 371 -2.81 17.35 9.59
CA GLU A 371 -3.92 16.93 8.75
C GLU A 371 -5.21 17.39 9.40
N THR A 372 -6.06 18.10 8.64
CA THR A 372 -7.41 18.49 9.07
C THR A 372 -8.40 17.87 8.09
N LYS A 373 -9.34 17.08 8.60
CA LYS A 373 -10.40 16.43 7.81
C LYS A 373 -11.71 16.55 8.54
N GLN A 374 -12.82 16.59 7.83
CA GLN A 374 -14.13 16.49 8.44
C GLN A 374 -14.51 15.03 8.72
N GLN A 375 -15.26 14.81 9.80
CA GLN A 375 -15.81 13.50 10.19
C GLN A 375 -17.19 13.68 10.82
N ASP A 376 -18.10 12.72 10.61
CA ASP A 376 -19.42 12.74 11.26
C ASP A 376 -19.31 12.56 12.78
N VAL A 377 -20.07 13.37 13.50
CA VAL A 377 -20.37 13.20 14.93
C VAL A 377 -21.88 13.11 15.09
N SER A 378 -22.34 12.08 15.81
CA SER A 378 -23.73 11.93 16.21
C SER A 378 -24.12 13.04 17.19
N ALA A 379 -25.11 13.86 16.85
CA ALA A 379 -25.68 14.81 17.80
C ALA A 379 -26.59 14.08 18.81
N ASP A 380 -26.26 14.18 20.10
CA ASP A 380 -26.99 13.52 21.20
C ASP A 380 -28.49 13.88 21.26
N THR A 381 -28.91 15.02 20.71
CA THR A 381 -30.25 15.59 20.95
C THR A 381 -31.21 15.52 19.76
N ARG A 382 -30.77 15.16 18.55
CA ARG A 382 -31.65 15.14 17.36
C ARG A 382 -31.44 13.94 16.43
N GLY A 383 -30.53 13.01 16.75
CA GLY A 383 -30.26 11.81 15.93
C GLY A 383 -29.62 12.09 14.56
N LEU A 384 -29.44 13.36 14.18
CA LEU A 384 -28.77 13.76 12.94
C LEU A 384 -27.28 13.91 13.19
N SER A 385 -26.48 13.19 12.41
CA SER A 385 -25.03 13.38 12.39
C SER A 385 -24.69 14.66 11.62
N TYR A 386 -23.65 15.38 12.07
CA TYR A 386 -23.11 16.52 11.35
C TYR A 386 -21.58 16.42 11.27
N LEU A 387 -21.01 17.03 10.23
CA LEU A 387 -19.57 17.06 10.04
C LEU A 387 -18.90 18.06 10.99
N THR A 388 -17.83 17.62 11.63
CA THR A 388 -16.93 18.48 12.40
C THR A 388 -15.48 18.23 12.04
N TYR A 389 -14.62 19.21 12.30
CA TYR A 389 -13.21 19.10 11.99
C TYR A 389 -12.48 18.21 13.00
N MET A 390 -11.81 17.19 12.45
CA MET A 390 -10.83 16.35 13.09
C MET A 390 -9.44 16.84 12.68
N LYS A 391 -8.62 17.17 13.67
CA LYS A 391 -7.24 17.65 13.49
C LYS A 391 -6.27 16.63 14.05
N ARG A 392 -5.36 16.16 13.20
CA ARG A 392 -4.25 15.29 13.57
C ARG A 392 -2.92 16.02 13.40
N LYS A 393 -2.09 16.00 14.43
CA LYS A 393 -0.73 16.55 14.41
C LYS A 393 0.25 15.41 14.67
N ASN A 394 1.31 15.30 13.87
CA ASN A 394 2.35 14.31 14.03
C ASN A 394 3.71 14.99 13.98
N TRP A 395 4.50 14.79 15.02
CA TRP A 395 5.90 15.23 15.08
C TRP A 395 6.78 13.99 15.21
N ARG A 396 7.72 13.83 14.29
CA ARG A 396 8.69 12.72 14.29
C ARG A 396 10.09 13.25 14.14
N THR A 397 10.99 12.83 15.02
CA THR A 397 12.43 13.09 14.91
C THR A 397 13.18 11.76 14.87
N GLN A 398 14.13 11.62 13.95
CA GLN A 398 15.00 10.47 13.86
C GLN A 398 16.46 10.91 13.73
N LEU A 399 17.33 10.19 14.43
CA LEU A 399 18.78 10.28 14.31
C LEU A 399 19.30 8.91 13.90
N SER A 400 20.20 8.86 12.92
CA SER A 400 20.90 7.66 12.48
C SER A 400 22.40 7.97 12.42
N TYR A 401 23.20 7.17 13.12
CA TYR A 401 24.65 7.28 13.16
C TYR A 401 25.29 5.97 12.73
N THR A 402 26.17 6.03 11.73
CA THR A 402 26.90 4.89 11.19
C THR A 402 28.36 4.95 11.61
N PHE A 403 28.78 3.98 12.42
CA PHE A 403 30.16 3.80 12.84
C PHE A 403 30.98 3.08 11.75
N PRO A 404 32.28 3.41 11.58
CA PRO A 404 33.15 2.72 10.63
C PRO A 404 33.26 1.21 10.84
N SER A 405 33.05 0.74 12.07
CA SER A 405 33.09 -0.67 12.47
C SER A 405 31.91 -1.51 11.99
N GLY A 406 30.97 -0.93 11.21
CA GLY A 406 29.79 -1.64 10.70
C GLY A 406 28.57 -1.60 11.62
N TRP A 407 28.64 -0.84 12.72
CA TRP A 407 27.50 -0.57 13.60
C TRP A 407 26.71 0.64 13.12
N VAL A 408 25.39 0.55 13.19
CA VAL A 408 24.47 1.66 12.96
C VAL A 408 23.54 1.76 14.16
N CYS A 409 23.57 2.90 14.82
CA CYS A 409 22.63 3.23 15.88
C CYS A 409 21.59 4.19 15.32
N ARG A 410 20.31 3.86 15.47
CA ARG A 410 19.22 4.73 15.06
C ARG A 410 18.26 4.93 16.22
N SER A 411 17.89 6.17 16.49
CA SER A 411 16.87 6.52 17.47
C SER A 411 15.75 7.28 16.78
N ARG A 412 14.49 6.98 17.12
CA ARG A 412 13.33 7.72 16.65
C ARG A 412 12.39 8.01 17.80
N VAL A 413 11.90 9.24 17.85
CA VAL A 413 10.82 9.68 18.72
C VAL A 413 9.68 10.23 17.86
N GLU A 414 8.45 9.88 18.22
CA GLU A 414 7.25 10.30 17.55
C GLU A 414 6.17 10.67 18.56
N TYR A 415 5.58 11.84 18.35
CA TYR A 415 4.43 12.34 19.09
C TYR A 415 3.28 12.56 18.11
N THR A 416 2.10 12.08 18.47
CA THR A 416 0.87 12.27 17.71
C THR A 416 -0.21 12.85 18.62
N SER A 417 -1.02 13.72 18.05
CA SER A 417 -2.20 14.26 18.70
C SER A 417 -3.38 14.16 17.75
N TYR A 418 -4.50 13.71 18.31
CA TYR A 418 -5.79 13.62 17.67
C TYR A 418 -6.78 14.48 18.43
N GLN A 419 -7.51 15.34 17.73
CA GLN A 419 -8.53 16.18 18.33
C GLN A 419 -9.72 16.28 17.39
N LEU A 420 -10.89 15.87 17.87
CA LEU A 420 -12.18 16.10 17.23
C LEU A 420 -12.84 17.30 17.91
N ALA A 421 -13.41 18.23 17.16
CA ALA A 421 -14.02 19.41 17.78
C ALA A 421 -15.14 18.98 18.74
N GLY A 422 -15.17 19.57 19.94
CA GLY A 422 -16.09 19.19 21.02
C GLY A 422 -15.68 17.97 21.84
N LYS A 423 -14.59 17.27 21.51
CA LYS A 423 -14.02 16.19 22.32
C LYS A 423 -12.66 16.55 22.89
N MET A 424 -12.29 15.84 23.97
CA MET A 424 -10.96 15.95 24.57
C MET A 424 -9.88 15.53 23.58
N LYS A 425 -8.73 16.19 23.69
CA LYS A 425 -7.55 15.90 22.88
C LYS A 425 -6.94 14.57 23.34
N GLU A 426 -6.71 13.67 22.40
CA GLU A 426 -6.04 12.39 22.62
C GLU A 426 -4.61 12.46 22.09
N THR A 427 -3.67 11.88 22.82
CA THR A 427 -2.23 11.94 22.52
C THR A 427 -1.61 10.56 22.44
N GLY A 428 -0.50 10.48 21.74
CA GLY A 428 0.27 9.25 21.58
C GLY A 428 1.75 9.56 21.44
N PHE A 429 2.56 8.74 22.07
CA PHE A 429 4.01 8.84 22.08
C PHE A 429 4.61 7.49 21.74
N MET A 430 5.68 7.48 20.94
CA MET A 430 6.50 6.31 20.70
C MET A 430 7.96 6.71 20.58
N GLY A 431 8.83 6.01 21.30
CA GLY A 431 10.28 6.14 21.19
C GLY A 431 10.91 4.78 20.99
N PHE A 432 11.88 4.66 20.08
CA PHE A 432 12.66 3.42 19.95
C PHE A 432 14.11 3.67 19.55
N ALA A 433 14.96 2.73 19.93
CA ALA A 433 16.35 2.63 19.52
C ALA A 433 16.60 1.32 18.77
N ASP A 434 17.23 1.42 17.61
CA ASP A 434 17.75 0.32 16.80
C ASP A 434 19.27 0.26 16.95
N ILE A 435 19.79 -0.94 17.18
CA ILE A 435 21.21 -1.28 17.05
C ILE A 435 21.32 -2.28 15.90
N ILE A 436 22.00 -1.89 14.83
CA ILE A 436 22.20 -2.71 13.64
C ILE A 436 23.69 -2.97 13.50
N TYR A 437 24.07 -4.24 13.48
CA TYR A 437 25.43 -4.67 13.20
C TYR A 437 25.45 -5.37 11.84
N LYS A 438 26.12 -4.75 10.87
CA LYS A 438 26.30 -5.30 9.52
C LYS A 438 27.72 -5.02 9.02
N PRO A 439 28.72 -5.71 9.58
CA PRO A 439 30.12 -5.56 9.17
C PRO A 439 30.33 -6.05 7.73
N MET A 440 31.29 -5.42 7.04
CA MET A 440 31.68 -5.86 5.70
C MET A 440 32.40 -7.22 5.78
N MET A 441 32.14 -8.12 4.82
CA MET A 441 32.79 -9.43 4.70
C MET A 441 32.58 -10.44 5.85
N LYS A 442 31.68 -10.19 6.80
CA LYS A 442 31.33 -11.21 7.80
C LYS A 442 29.98 -11.87 7.45
N PRO A 443 29.80 -13.14 7.83
CA PRO A 443 28.56 -13.88 7.52
C PRO A 443 27.38 -13.50 8.42
N VAL A 444 27.57 -12.63 9.41
CA VAL A 444 26.56 -12.32 10.43
C VAL A 444 26.08 -10.89 10.29
N ALA A 445 24.77 -10.71 10.27
CA ALA A 445 24.12 -9.41 10.47
C ALA A 445 23.04 -9.51 11.55
N VAL A 446 23.09 -8.61 12.53
CA VAL A 446 22.15 -8.58 13.66
C VAL A 446 21.45 -7.23 13.69
N THR A 447 20.15 -7.22 13.96
CA THR A 447 19.37 -6.02 14.20
C THR A 447 18.53 -6.21 15.45
N CYS A 448 18.70 -5.31 16.41
CA CYS A 448 17.92 -5.28 17.64
C CYS A 448 17.15 -3.97 17.71
N ARG A 449 15.87 -4.02 18.09
CA ARG A 449 15.09 -2.84 18.45
C ARG A 449 14.59 -2.96 19.89
N LEU A 450 14.64 -1.86 20.62
CA LEU A 450 13.86 -1.66 21.84
C LEU A 450 13.02 -0.40 21.69
N GLY A 451 11.71 -0.52 21.89
CA GLY A 451 10.76 0.57 21.78
C GLY A 451 9.79 0.62 22.95
N TYR A 452 9.36 1.83 23.28
CA TYR A 452 8.31 2.14 24.23
C TYR A 452 7.22 2.94 23.50
N TYR A 453 5.96 2.66 23.83
CA TYR A 453 4.83 3.41 23.32
C TYR A 453 3.79 3.63 24.42
N GLU A 454 3.12 4.77 24.33
CA GLU A 454 2.06 5.18 25.23
C GLU A 454 1.05 6.04 24.47
N THR A 455 -0.17 5.56 24.32
CA THR A 455 -1.24 6.27 23.62
C THR A 455 -2.54 6.21 24.42
N ASP A 456 -3.27 7.32 24.41
CA ASP A 456 -4.55 7.45 25.11
C ASP A 456 -5.66 6.58 24.47
N SER A 457 -5.59 6.36 23.16
CA SER A 457 -6.60 5.60 22.42
C SER A 457 -6.05 4.96 21.14
N TYR A 458 -6.93 4.26 20.42
CA TYR A 458 -6.65 3.77 19.06
C TYR A 458 -6.57 4.91 18.01
N ASN A 459 -7.18 6.08 18.24
CA ASN A 459 -7.09 7.22 17.31
C ASN A 459 -5.72 7.89 17.35
N SER A 460 -5.03 7.82 18.50
CA SER A 460 -3.67 8.30 18.70
C SER A 460 -2.60 7.22 18.52
N ARG A 461 -2.94 6.10 17.87
CA ARG A 461 -1.99 5.02 17.54
C ARG A 461 -0.82 5.51 16.70
N VAL A 462 0.35 4.92 16.92
CA VAL A 462 1.58 5.22 16.18
C VAL A 462 1.98 4.03 15.32
N TYR A 463 2.37 4.29 14.07
CA TYR A 463 2.83 3.28 13.11
C TYR A 463 4.35 3.32 12.96
N ALA A 464 5.01 2.20 13.23
CA ALA A 464 6.46 2.08 13.09
C ALA A 464 6.83 0.94 12.13
N PHE A 465 7.69 1.23 11.15
CA PHE A 465 8.27 0.20 10.30
C PHE A 465 9.27 -0.65 11.10
N GLU A 466 9.16 -1.96 10.99
CA GLU A 466 10.06 -2.93 11.64
C GLU A 466 10.86 -3.71 10.58
N ASN A 467 12.15 -3.95 10.85
CA ASN A 467 12.97 -4.78 9.97
C ASN A 467 12.51 -6.23 10.08
N ASP A 468 12.09 -6.85 8.98
CA ASP A 468 11.57 -8.22 8.98
C ASP A 468 12.41 -9.11 8.05
N LEU A 469 12.08 -10.40 7.99
CA LEU A 469 12.66 -11.38 7.07
C LEU A 469 12.53 -10.90 5.61
N LEU A 470 13.39 -11.41 4.73
CA LEU A 470 13.33 -11.05 3.32
C LEU A 470 11.97 -11.43 2.74
N TYR A 471 11.37 -10.51 1.97
CA TYR A 471 10.03 -10.63 1.40
C TYR A 471 8.86 -10.52 2.37
N SER A 472 9.13 -10.26 3.65
CA SER A 472 8.13 -9.79 4.62
C SER A 472 8.24 -8.28 4.81
N PHE A 473 7.14 -7.64 5.18
CA PHE A 473 7.12 -6.22 5.50
C PHE A 473 6.11 -5.96 6.61
N SER A 474 6.53 -5.27 7.67
CA SER A 474 5.70 -5.03 8.86
C SER A 474 5.67 -3.55 9.23
N ILE A 475 4.46 -2.99 9.36
CA ILE A 475 4.21 -1.66 9.96
C ILE A 475 3.05 -1.81 10.97
N PRO A 476 3.30 -2.39 12.16
CA PRO A 476 2.25 -2.54 13.15
C PRO A 476 1.77 -1.17 13.66
N ALA A 477 0.48 -1.11 13.96
CA ALA A 477 -0.08 -0.05 14.78
C ALA A 477 0.17 -0.36 16.25
N ARG A 478 0.74 0.59 17.00
CA ARG A 478 0.92 0.48 18.45
C ARG A 478 -0.04 1.44 19.14
N PHE A 479 -0.79 0.93 20.09
CA PHE A 479 -1.76 1.68 20.89
C PHE A 479 -1.79 1.13 22.33
N GLY A 480 -2.24 1.94 23.28
CA GLY A 480 -2.15 1.64 24.70
C GLY A 480 -0.74 1.89 25.23
N LYS A 481 -0.32 1.14 26.24
CA LYS A 481 0.97 1.34 26.92
C LYS A 481 1.77 0.05 26.93
N GLY A 482 3.03 0.11 26.51
CA GLY A 482 3.84 -1.09 26.48
C GLY A 482 5.26 -0.92 25.94
N PHE A 483 5.98 -2.03 26.00
CA PHE A 483 7.28 -2.18 25.36
C PHE A 483 7.16 -3.11 24.17
N HIS A 484 7.93 -2.82 23.14
CA HIS A 484 8.08 -3.73 22.01
C HIS A 484 9.55 -3.85 21.65
N TYR A 485 10.03 -5.07 21.55
CA TYR A 485 11.39 -5.36 21.12
C TYR A 485 11.43 -6.52 20.14
N TYR A 486 12.46 -6.53 19.31
CA TYR A 486 12.75 -7.64 18.43
C TYR A 486 14.23 -7.78 18.18
N VAL A 487 14.63 -9.01 17.86
CA VAL A 487 15.96 -9.38 17.38
C VAL A 487 15.80 -10.09 16.04
N LEU A 488 16.53 -9.62 15.04
CA LEU A 488 16.65 -10.23 13.72
C LEU A 488 18.11 -10.61 13.50
N VAL A 489 18.36 -11.89 13.26
CA VAL A 489 19.68 -12.44 12.96
C VAL A 489 19.65 -13.00 11.55
N ASN A 490 20.62 -12.60 10.72
CA ASN A 490 20.87 -13.19 9.42
C ASN A 490 22.28 -13.82 9.44
N TYR A 491 22.37 -15.07 9.00
CA TYR A 491 23.60 -15.84 8.94
C TYR A 491 23.79 -16.44 7.55
N ASP A 492 24.86 -16.03 6.87
CA ASP A 492 25.28 -16.55 5.58
C ASP A 492 26.25 -17.72 5.80
N TRP A 493 25.76 -18.96 5.69
CA TRP A 493 26.59 -20.16 5.85
C TRP A 493 27.64 -20.28 4.75
N ASN A 494 27.25 -19.89 3.53
CA ASN A 494 28.11 -19.79 2.36
C ASN A 494 27.43 -18.86 1.33
N ARG A 495 27.97 -18.75 0.12
CA ARG A 495 27.41 -17.88 -0.94
C ARG A 495 26.02 -18.33 -1.43
N SER A 496 25.62 -19.55 -1.13
CA SER A 496 24.39 -20.17 -1.59
C SER A 496 23.32 -20.29 -0.51
N ILE A 497 23.68 -20.37 0.77
CA ILE A 497 22.73 -20.66 1.85
C ILE A 497 22.77 -19.56 2.91
N THR A 498 21.62 -18.91 3.11
CA THR A 498 21.39 -17.92 4.16
C THR A 498 20.23 -18.36 5.05
N THR A 499 20.41 -18.25 6.36
CA THR A 499 19.34 -18.46 7.34
C THR A 499 19.06 -17.17 8.09
N SER A 500 17.77 -16.89 8.28
CA SER A 500 17.30 -15.70 8.98
C SER A 500 16.33 -16.10 10.09
N LEU A 501 16.52 -15.53 11.27
CA LEU A 501 15.69 -15.75 12.46
C LEU A 501 15.21 -14.40 12.99
N ARG A 502 13.91 -14.27 13.21
CA ARG A 502 13.30 -13.12 13.88
C ARG A 502 12.55 -13.58 15.11
N TRP A 503 12.86 -12.98 16.25
CA TRP A 503 12.08 -13.10 17.48
C TRP A 503 11.62 -11.71 17.91
N ALA A 504 10.32 -11.54 18.13
CA ALA A 504 9.73 -10.29 18.54
C ALA A 504 8.73 -10.50 19.68
N GLU A 505 8.63 -9.53 20.58
CA GLU A 505 7.72 -9.59 21.72
C GLU A 505 7.13 -8.21 22.02
N THR A 506 5.84 -8.18 22.34
CA THR A 506 5.11 -6.98 22.75
C THR A 506 4.55 -7.19 24.14
N LEU A 507 5.07 -6.43 25.10
CA LEU A 507 4.61 -6.43 26.48
C LEU A 507 3.56 -5.34 26.64
N ILE A 508 2.31 -5.74 26.85
CA ILE A 508 1.17 -4.82 27.03
C ILE A 508 0.97 -4.59 28.52
N ARG A 509 0.94 -3.32 28.92
CA ARG A 509 0.59 -2.91 30.29
C ARG A 509 -0.87 -2.50 30.33
N SER A 510 -1.73 -3.37 30.87
CA SER A 510 -3.14 -3.02 31.11
C SER A 510 -3.26 -1.91 32.15
N PRO A 511 -4.21 -0.96 32.00
CA PRO A 511 -4.57 -0.06 33.09
C PRO A 511 -5.09 -0.87 34.27
N LYS A 512 -4.61 -0.56 35.49
CA LYS A 512 -5.16 -1.13 36.72
C LYS A 512 -6.58 -0.59 36.97
N THR A 513 -7.60 -1.14 36.32
CA THR A 513 -8.98 -1.04 36.81
C THR A 513 -9.26 -2.30 37.63
N GLY A 514 -9.32 -2.12 38.95
CA GLY A 514 -9.20 -3.20 39.92
C GLY A 514 -10.26 -4.28 39.80
N VAL A 515 -9.84 -5.46 39.35
CA VAL A 515 -10.13 -6.79 39.93
C VAL A 515 -8.87 -7.64 39.66
N ALA A 516 -8.59 -8.55 40.58
CA ALA A 516 -7.38 -9.37 40.79
C ALA A 516 -6.57 -9.86 39.56
N SER A 517 -5.26 -10.02 39.84
CA SER A 517 -4.16 -10.63 39.05
C SER A 517 -3.45 -9.73 38.03
N GLY A 518 -2.15 -9.54 38.26
CA GLY A 518 -1.24 -8.74 37.45
C GLY A 518 -0.78 -9.45 36.18
N ASP A 519 -1.73 -9.82 35.32
CA ASP A 519 -1.39 -10.45 34.04
C ASP A 519 -0.87 -9.40 33.06
N GLN A 520 0.45 -9.44 32.83
CA GLN A 520 1.07 -8.81 31.67
C GLN A 520 0.74 -9.69 30.46
N ALA A 521 -0.15 -9.21 29.59
CA ALA A 521 -0.35 -9.84 28.30
C ALA A 521 0.91 -9.63 27.44
N SER A 522 1.49 -10.73 26.95
CA SER A 522 2.62 -10.71 26.02
C SER A 522 2.21 -11.34 24.70
N ASP A 523 2.44 -10.62 23.61
CA ASP A 523 2.31 -11.13 22.26
C ASP A 523 3.71 -11.47 21.70
N LYS A 524 3.90 -12.73 21.28
CA LYS A 524 5.19 -13.28 20.86
C LYS A 524 5.13 -13.74 19.41
N GLU A 525 6.16 -13.39 18.65
CA GLU A 525 6.31 -13.76 17.25
C GLU A 525 7.69 -14.40 17.02
N LEU A 526 7.68 -15.56 16.36
CA LEU A 526 8.88 -16.25 15.90
C LEU A 526 8.75 -16.53 14.40
N LYS A 527 9.73 -16.09 13.61
CA LYS A 527 9.81 -16.37 12.18
C LYS A 527 11.18 -16.91 11.81
N ILE A 528 11.20 -17.89 10.91
CA ILE A 528 12.41 -18.55 10.40
C ILE A 528 12.35 -18.55 8.88
N GLN A 529 13.48 -18.25 8.22
CA GLN A 529 13.61 -18.30 6.77
C GLN A 529 14.93 -18.96 6.37
N LEU A 530 14.85 -19.82 5.37
CA LEU A 530 15.98 -20.42 4.68
C LEU A 530 15.95 -19.96 3.22
N ILE A 531 17.09 -19.47 2.73
CA ILE A 531 17.27 -19.05 1.34
C ILE A 531 18.39 -19.87 0.75
N CYS A 532 18.09 -20.55 -0.37
CA CYS A 532 19.08 -21.26 -1.18
C CYS A 532 19.19 -20.57 -2.55
N GLN A 533 20.40 -20.13 -2.92
CA GLN A 533 20.76 -19.52 -4.20
C GLN A 533 21.75 -20.44 -4.91
N PHE A 534 21.39 -20.84 -6.13
CA PHE A 534 22.17 -21.77 -6.96
C PHE A 534 22.67 -21.07 -8.21
#